data_AF-A0A7S3NW71-F1
#
_entry.id   AF-A0A7S3NW71-F1
#
_cell.length_a   1.000
_cell.length_b   1.000
_cell.length_c   1.000
_cell.angle_alpha   90.00
_cell.angle_beta   90.00
_cell.angle_gamma   90.00
#
_symmetry.space_group_name_H-M   'P 1'
#
loop_
_entity.id
_entity.type
_entity.pdbx_description
1 polymer ?
#
loop_
_entity_poly.entity_id
_entity_poly.type
_entity_poly.pdbx_seq_one_letter_code
_entity_poly.pdbx_strand_id
1 'polypeptide(L)'
;MVIHLSKDEEDIAEKSFKFHTILKRQNAICWQRYFEDKMEIRAPEIYQYHVYALKVTAGSKFGTRFENRFLVFSNIFIFNVKMKSEKSRLNRRVFSFTEKLWYHPIEALTKLVLEPCKKVDKAKYLLHMYFDGDLQNKVLVNLKKKKQKKNERTFGFNDVDQFRTTLYELMRIYDLLKKTQLPVEDKFPEPLI
;
A
#
# COMPACT_ATOMS: atom_id res chain seq x y z
N MET A 1 35.09 -12.80 -2.35
CA MET A 1 34.65 -14.07 -1.73
C MET A 1 33.59 -14.66 -2.66
N VAL A 2 33.99 -15.63 -3.48
CA VAL A 2 33.08 -16.32 -4.41
C VAL A 2 32.66 -17.60 -3.69
N ILE A 3 31.37 -17.75 -3.43
CA ILE A 3 30.81 -18.95 -2.81
C ILE A 3 30.23 -19.79 -3.95
N HIS A 4 30.82 -20.96 -4.20
CA HIS A 4 30.25 -21.97 -5.08
C HIS A 4 29.28 -22.83 -4.26
N LEU A 5 28.02 -22.85 -4.66
CA LEU A 5 27.00 -23.74 -4.11
C LEU A 5 26.97 -25.03 -4.93
N SER A 6 26.68 -26.15 -4.29
CA SER A 6 26.52 -27.44 -4.96
C SER A 6 25.20 -27.48 -5.76
N LYS A 7 25.13 -28.36 -6.78
CA LYS A 7 23.92 -28.51 -7.62
C LYS A 7 22.66 -28.82 -6.82
N ASP A 8 22.78 -29.58 -5.71
CA ASP A 8 21.65 -29.90 -4.83
C ASP A 8 21.18 -28.69 -4.00
N GLU A 9 22.10 -27.77 -3.66
CA GLU A 9 21.78 -26.51 -2.97
C GLU A 9 21.16 -25.48 -3.91
N GLU A 10 21.57 -25.45 -5.19
CA GLU A 10 20.89 -24.67 -6.24
C GLU A 10 19.46 -25.17 -6.45
N ASP A 11 19.24 -26.48 -6.47
CA ASP A 11 17.93 -27.10 -6.69
C ASP A 11 16.98 -26.87 -5.50
N ILE A 12 17.50 -26.87 -4.26
CA ILE A 12 16.74 -26.53 -3.04
C ILE A 12 16.47 -25.03 -2.94
N ALA A 13 17.42 -24.18 -3.34
CA ALA A 13 17.24 -22.74 -3.39
C ALA A 13 16.21 -22.35 -4.48
N GLU A 14 16.25 -23.00 -5.65
CA GLU A 14 15.30 -22.75 -6.74
C GLU A 14 13.90 -23.30 -6.41
N LYS A 15 13.79 -24.47 -5.77
CA LYS A 15 12.52 -25.01 -5.27
C LYS A 15 11.96 -24.16 -4.12
N SER A 16 12.80 -23.68 -3.21
CA SER A 16 12.40 -22.76 -2.13
C SER A 16 12.01 -21.38 -2.66
N PHE A 17 12.69 -20.89 -3.70
CA PHE A 17 12.36 -19.65 -4.39
C PHE A 17 11.04 -19.80 -5.15
N LYS A 18 10.84 -20.88 -5.93
CA LYS A 18 9.57 -21.17 -6.61
C LYS A 18 8.43 -21.38 -5.61
N PHE A 19 8.63 -22.07 -4.49
CA PHE A 19 7.63 -22.26 -3.44
C PHE A 19 7.28 -20.95 -2.72
N HIS A 20 8.27 -20.14 -2.34
CA HIS A 20 8.03 -18.80 -1.79
C HIS A 20 7.39 -17.86 -2.81
N THR A 21 7.69 -18.00 -4.09
CA THR A 21 7.13 -17.17 -5.16
C THR A 21 5.71 -17.59 -5.49
N ILE A 22 5.39 -18.89 -5.49
CA ILE A 22 4.03 -19.42 -5.63
C ILE A 22 3.20 -19.07 -4.39
N LEU A 23 3.72 -19.20 -3.17
CA LEU A 23 3.04 -18.73 -1.96
C LEU A 23 2.85 -17.21 -1.98
N LYS A 24 3.86 -16.41 -2.37
CA LYS A 24 3.71 -14.95 -2.51
C LYS A 24 2.70 -14.58 -3.61
N ARG A 25 2.63 -15.31 -4.73
CA ARG A 25 1.71 -15.07 -5.86
C ARG A 25 0.29 -15.56 -5.59
N GLN A 26 0.10 -16.74 -5.02
CA GLN A 26 -1.19 -17.24 -4.56
C GLN A 26 -1.71 -16.38 -3.40
N ASN A 27 -0.82 -15.94 -2.49
CA ASN A 27 -1.16 -14.91 -1.52
C ASN A 27 -1.51 -13.60 -2.21
N ALA A 28 -0.81 -13.16 -3.26
CA ALA A 28 -1.12 -11.90 -3.94
C ALA A 28 -2.53 -11.89 -4.55
N ILE A 29 -2.96 -12.97 -5.21
CA ILE A 29 -4.32 -13.08 -5.76
C ILE A 29 -5.36 -13.15 -4.64
N CYS A 30 -5.10 -13.93 -3.59
CA CYS A 30 -5.98 -13.99 -2.43
C CYS A 30 -6.10 -12.63 -1.74
N TRP A 31 -4.99 -11.91 -1.55
CA TRP A 31 -4.94 -10.56 -0.99
C TRP A 31 -5.65 -9.55 -1.88
N GLN A 32 -5.45 -9.62 -3.19
CA GLN A 32 -6.14 -8.77 -4.16
C GLN A 32 -7.66 -8.97 -4.02
N ARG A 33 -8.15 -10.20 -4.18
CA ARG A 33 -9.59 -10.50 -4.04
C ARG A 33 -10.13 -10.08 -2.68
N TYR A 34 -9.35 -10.33 -1.64
CA TYR A 34 -9.69 -9.95 -0.27
C TYR A 34 -9.88 -8.43 -0.13
N PHE A 35 -8.92 -7.64 -0.61
CA PHE A 35 -8.99 -6.18 -0.53
C PHE A 35 -10.02 -5.59 -1.49
N GLU A 36 -10.19 -6.15 -2.69
CA GLU A 36 -11.23 -5.75 -3.61
C GLU A 36 -12.62 -5.94 -3.00
N ASP A 37 -12.87 -7.07 -2.33
CA ASP A 37 -14.12 -7.32 -1.62
C ASP A 37 -14.29 -6.36 -0.43
N LYS A 38 -13.31 -6.33 0.48
CA LYS A 38 -13.45 -5.61 1.76
C LYS A 38 -13.33 -4.09 1.66
N MET A 39 -12.74 -3.56 0.60
CA MET A 39 -12.64 -2.11 0.38
C MET A 39 -13.60 -1.59 -0.68
N GLU A 40 -14.39 -2.48 -1.28
CA GLU A 40 -15.27 -2.17 -2.40
C GLU A 40 -14.52 -1.51 -3.56
N ILE A 41 -13.29 -1.99 -3.84
CA ILE A 41 -12.56 -1.57 -5.04
C ILE A 41 -13.28 -2.19 -6.23
N ARG A 42 -13.90 -1.32 -7.04
CA ARG A 42 -14.75 -1.66 -8.19
C ARG A 42 -14.45 -0.67 -9.31
N ALA A 43 -14.68 -1.10 -10.55
CA ALA A 43 -14.44 -0.28 -11.74
C ALA A 43 -15.04 1.15 -11.59
N PRO A 44 -14.30 2.21 -11.93
CA PRO A 44 -13.00 2.22 -12.63
C PRO A 44 -11.77 2.05 -11.73
N GLU A 45 -11.96 1.79 -10.44
CA GLU A 45 -10.90 1.58 -9.48
C GLU A 45 -10.34 0.15 -9.55
N ILE A 46 -9.01 0.02 -9.63
CA ILE A 46 -8.30 -1.24 -9.81
C ILE A 46 -7.24 -1.35 -8.72
N TYR A 47 -7.25 -2.46 -7.98
CA TYR A 47 -6.21 -2.78 -7.00
C TYR A 47 -4.83 -2.86 -7.68
N GLN A 48 -3.81 -2.28 -7.05
CA GLN A 48 -2.44 -2.25 -7.59
C GLN A 48 -1.44 -2.93 -6.66
N TYR A 49 -1.47 -2.63 -5.37
CA TYR A 49 -0.45 -3.09 -4.43
C TYR A 49 -0.93 -3.03 -2.98
N HIS A 50 -0.28 -3.79 -2.09
CA HIS A 50 -0.44 -3.63 -0.65
C HIS A 50 0.88 -3.83 0.08
N VAL A 51 1.00 -3.22 1.25
CA VAL A 51 2.14 -3.42 2.14
C VAL A 51 1.72 -3.35 3.60
N TYR A 52 2.39 -4.15 4.43
CA TYR A 52 2.27 -4.07 5.87
C TYR A 52 2.99 -2.82 6.40
N ALA A 53 2.34 -2.08 7.29
CA ALA A 53 2.89 -0.87 7.87
C ALA A 53 2.47 -0.71 9.33
N LEU A 54 3.17 0.14 10.08
CA LEU A 54 2.80 0.49 11.44
C LEU A 54 2.35 1.94 11.49
N LYS A 55 1.05 2.18 11.74
CA LYS A 55 0.61 3.55 11.95
C LYS A 55 1.20 4.07 13.25
N VAL A 56 1.89 5.18 13.15
CA VAL A 56 2.46 5.89 14.29
C VAL A 56 1.43 6.91 14.76
N THR A 57 0.90 6.74 15.97
CA THR A 57 0.01 7.72 16.58
C THR A 57 0.74 8.37 17.75
N ALA A 58 1.09 9.65 17.60
CA ALA A 58 1.62 10.44 18.70
C ALA A 58 0.50 10.72 19.70
N GLY A 59 0.55 10.11 20.89
CA GLY A 59 -0.32 10.45 22.00
C GLY A 59 0.37 11.49 22.88
N SER A 60 -0.22 12.67 23.04
CA SER A 60 0.38 13.79 23.79
C SER A 60 0.55 13.55 25.31
N LYS A 61 0.12 12.40 25.85
CA LYS A 61 0.26 12.06 27.29
C LYS A 61 0.74 10.63 27.60
N PHE A 62 0.80 9.70 26.64
CA PHE A 62 1.06 8.27 26.91
C PHE A 62 2.11 7.62 25.98
N GLY A 63 2.98 8.44 25.38
CA GLY A 63 4.00 7.98 24.45
C GLY A 63 3.46 7.63 23.05
N THR A 64 4.37 7.18 22.19
CA THR A 64 4.09 6.83 20.80
C THR A 64 3.45 5.44 20.72
N ARG A 65 2.22 5.34 20.18
CA ARG A 65 1.56 4.05 19.95
C ARG A 65 1.73 3.60 18.50
N PHE A 66 2.09 2.33 18.33
CA PHE A 66 2.19 1.66 17.04
C PHE A 66 0.98 0.75 16.86
N GLU A 67 0.30 0.92 15.74
CA GLU A 67 -0.83 0.06 15.39
C GLU A 67 -0.57 -0.63 14.06
N ASN A 68 -0.76 -1.95 14.01
CA ASN A 68 -0.57 -2.73 12.79
C ASN A 68 -1.61 -2.33 11.72
N ARG A 69 -1.13 -2.03 10.52
CA ARG A 69 -1.93 -1.58 9.38
C ARG A 69 -1.48 -2.27 8.09
N PHE A 70 -2.37 -2.23 7.12
CA PHE A 70 -1.97 -2.31 5.72
C PHE A 70 -2.20 -0.96 5.05
N LEU A 71 -1.24 -0.59 4.23
CA LEU A 71 -1.44 0.36 3.16
C LEU A 71 -1.82 -0.43 1.92
N VAL A 72 -2.94 -0.05 1.29
CA VAL A 72 -3.38 -0.67 0.05
C VAL A 72 -3.56 0.41 -0.99
N PHE A 73 -3.00 0.20 -2.17
CA PHE A 73 -3.01 1.14 -3.26
C PHE A 73 -3.90 0.59 -4.37
N SER A 74 -4.84 1.41 -4.81
CA SER A 74 -5.46 1.26 -6.12
C SER A 74 -4.83 2.24 -7.10
N ASN A 75 -5.31 2.27 -8.34
CA ASN A 75 -4.95 3.30 -9.32
C ASN A 75 -5.43 4.71 -8.93
N ILE A 76 -6.36 4.85 -7.98
CA ILE A 76 -6.97 6.14 -7.60
C ILE A 76 -6.64 6.51 -6.15
N PHE A 77 -6.62 5.54 -5.23
CA PHE A 77 -6.61 5.79 -3.79
C PHE A 77 -5.50 5.04 -3.07
N ILE A 78 -5.05 5.66 -1.98
CA ILE A 78 -4.30 5.03 -0.90
C ILE A 78 -5.26 4.77 0.25
N PHE A 79 -5.42 3.50 0.64
CA PHE A 79 -6.24 3.06 1.75
C PHE A 79 -5.39 2.72 2.97
N ASN A 80 -5.92 3.06 4.14
CA ASN A 80 -5.40 2.57 5.41
C ASN A 80 -6.38 1.59 6.04
N VAL A 81 -5.90 0.37 6.25
CA VAL A 81 -6.69 -0.73 6.80
C VAL A 81 -6.19 -1.11 8.17
N LYS A 82 -7.12 -1.21 9.13
CA LYS A 82 -6.81 -1.75 10.46
C LYS A 82 -6.77 -3.27 10.42
N MET A 83 -5.65 -3.83 10.88
CA MET A 83 -5.55 -5.26 11.20
C MET A 83 -5.91 -5.46 12.68
N LYS A 84 -6.83 -6.39 12.97
CA LYS A 84 -7.00 -6.98 14.29
C LYS A 84 -6.36 -8.36 14.30
N SER A 85 -5.74 -8.70 15.43
CA SER A 85 -5.25 -10.04 15.70
C SER A 85 -6.05 -10.57 16.88
N GLU A 86 -6.78 -11.65 16.67
CA GLU A 86 -7.50 -12.36 17.72
C GLU A 86 -6.82 -13.69 17.96
N LYS A 87 -6.77 -14.14 19.22
CA LYS A 87 -6.37 -15.52 19.53
C LYS A 87 -7.59 -16.40 19.28
N SER A 88 -7.49 -17.33 18.34
CA SER A 88 -8.52 -18.35 18.17
C SER A 88 -8.58 -19.29 19.36
N ARG A 89 -9.67 -20.05 19.45
CA ARG A 89 -9.86 -21.14 20.44
C ARG A 89 -8.77 -22.22 20.37
N LEU A 90 -8.02 -22.31 19.26
CA LEU A 90 -6.91 -23.25 19.06
C LEU A 90 -5.52 -22.62 19.33
N ASN A 91 -5.45 -21.50 20.06
CA ASN A 91 -4.22 -20.72 20.29
C ASN A 91 -3.51 -20.21 19.01
N ARG A 92 -4.13 -20.34 17.84
CA ARG A 92 -3.64 -19.74 16.59
C ARG A 92 -4.05 -18.27 16.54
N ARG A 93 -3.15 -17.37 16.15
CA ARG A 93 -3.52 -15.98 15.86
C ARG A 93 -4.29 -15.94 14.54
N VAL A 94 -5.54 -15.48 14.60
CA VAL A 94 -6.37 -15.20 13.44
C VAL A 94 -6.32 -13.70 13.22
N PHE A 95 -5.91 -13.30 12.02
CA PHE A 95 -5.89 -11.90 11.62
C PHE A 95 -7.22 -11.60 10.93
N SER A 96 -7.99 -10.69 11.51
CA SER A 96 -9.25 -10.20 10.96
C SER A 96 -9.11 -8.72 10.63
N PHE A 97 -9.72 -8.30 9.54
CA PHE A 97 -9.71 -6.89 9.14
C PHE A 97 -11.07 -6.34 9.48
N THR A 98 -11.06 -5.23 10.21
CA THR A 98 -12.31 -4.75 10.78
C THR A 98 -12.84 -3.51 10.11
N GLU A 99 -11.98 -2.58 9.68
CA GLU A 99 -12.46 -1.27 9.22
C GLU A 99 -11.48 -0.60 8.24
N LYS A 100 -12.06 0.00 7.18
CA LYS A 100 -11.43 1.04 6.36
C LYS A 100 -11.36 2.32 7.19
N LEU A 101 -10.16 2.72 7.60
CA LEU A 101 -10.01 3.87 8.48
C LEU A 101 -10.04 5.20 7.72
N TRP A 102 -9.38 5.25 6.58
CA TRP A 102 -9.38 6.40 5.68
C TRP A 102 -8.88 6.02 4.29
N TYR A 103 -9.10 6.92 3.34
CA TYR A 103 -8.60 6.85 1.98
C TYR A 103 -8.21 8.25 1.49
N HIS A 104 -7.11 8.34 0.75
CA HIS A 104 -6.62 9.59 0.15
C HIS A 104 -6.39 9.38 -1.35
N PRO A 105 -6.84 10.31 -2.22
CA PRO A 105 -6.52 10.24 -3.64
C PRO A 105 -5.00 10.29 -3.87
N ILE A 106 -4.48 9.42 -4.72
CA ILE A 106 -3.07 9.41 -5.11
C ILE A 106 -2.71 10.72 -5.83
N GLU A 107 -3.63 11.26 -6.63
CA GLU A 107 -3.43 12.52 -7.34
C GLU A 107 -3.15 13.70 -6.39
N ALA A 108 -3.69 13.66 -5.18
CA ALA A 108 -3.50 14.69 -4.18
C ALA A 108 -2.16 14.55 -3.44
N LEU A 109 -1.39 13.48 -3.66
CA LEU A 109 -0.09 13.29 -3.01
C LEU A 109 0.93 14.31 -3.54
N THR A 110 1.43 15.18 -2.68
CA THR A 110 2.35 16.27 -3.05
C THR A 110 3.79 16.01 -2.62
N LYS A 111 3.98 15.29 -1.51
CA LYS A 111 5.31 15.06 -0.96
C LYS A 111 5.38 13.75 -0.18
N LEU A 112 6.50 13.05 -0.35
CA LEU A 112 6.91 11.91 0.47
C LEU A 112 8.21 12.29 1.20
N VAL A 113 8.23 12.17 2.52
CA VAL A 113 9.44 12.40 3.34
C VAL A 113 9.81 11.11 4.06
N LEU A 114 11.11 10.82 4.03
CA LEU A 114 11.71 9.62 4.55
C LEU A 114 12.57 9.99 5.75
N GLU A 115 12.32 9.38 6.89
CA GLU A 115 13.11 9.65 8.10
C GLU A 115 13.50 8.35 8.82
N PRO A 116 14.76 8.19 9.23
CA PRO A 116 15.12 7.13 10.16
C PRO A 116 14.42 7.38 11.50
N CYS A 117 13.80 6.34 12.04
CA CYS A 117 13.10 6.44 13.31
C CYS A 117 14.10 6.34 14.47
N LYS A 118 14.39 7.47 15.11
CA LYS A 118 15.38 7.53 16.20
C LYS A 118 14.90 6.97 17.55
N LYS A 119 13.62 6.60 17.67
CA LYS A 119 12.95 6.43 18.99
C LYS A 119 12.35 5.05 19.29
N VAL A 120 12.58 3.98 18.49
CA VAL A 120 11.72 2.79 18.62
C VAL A 120 12.37 1.47 18.17
N ASP A 121 12.21 0.41 18.97
CA ASP A 121 12.50 -0.98 18.60
C ASP A 121 11.59 -1.55 17.49
N LYS A 122 10.44 -0.91 17.24
CA LYS A 122 9.35 -1.48 16.44
C LYS A 122 9.17 -0.86 15.05
N ALA A 123 9.84 0.23 14.72
CA ALA A 123 9.87 0.82 13.39
C ALA A 123 11.25 1.47 13.20
N LYS A 124 11.95 1.11 12.12
CA LYS A 124 13.28 1.67 11.80
C LYS A 124 13.19 2.87 10.87
N TYR A 125 12.14 2.92 10.04
CA TYR A 125 11.94 3.96 9.03
C TYR A 125 10.53 4.53 9.12
N LEU A 126 10.38 5.84 8.93
CA LEU A 126 9.11 6.53 8.83
C LEU A 126 8.91 7.07 7.41
N LEU A 127 7.72 6.83 6.88
CA LEU A 127 7.20 7.43 5.66
C LEU A 127 6.15 8.47 6.05
N HIS A 128 6.42 9.73 5.73
CA HIS A 128 5.48 10.83 5.84
C HIS A 128 4.90 11.12 4.46
N MET A 129 3.58 11.09 4.35
CA MET A 129 2.84 11.39 3.14
C MET A 129 2.05 12.68 3.34
N TYR A 130 2.27 13.66 2.46
CA TYR A 130 1.58 14.94 2.45
C TYR A 130 0.66 15.04 1.26
N PHE A 131 -0.53 15.58 1.48
CA PHE A 131 -1.59 15.70 0.48
C PHE A 131 -2.01 17.16 0.33
N ASP A 132 -2.30 17.58 -0.90
CA ASP A 132 -3.02 18.82 -1.17
C ASP A 132 -4.47 18.67 -0.71
N GLY A 133 -4.85 19.45 0.31
CA GLY A 133 -6.17 19.35 0.94
C GLY A 133 -7.33 19.76 0.01
N ASP A 134 -7.10 20.72 -0.87
CA ASP A 134 -8.12 21.24 -1.77
C ASP A 134 -8.34 20.27 -2.93
N LEU A 135 -7.26 19.81 -3.57
CA LEU A 135 -7.33 18.79 -4.61
C LEU A 135 -7.91 17.48 -4.08
N GLN A 136 -7.46 17.04 -2.90
CA GLN A 136 -8.02 15.87 -2.21
C GLN A 136 -9.53 15.98 -2.06
N ASN A 137 -10.02 17.07 -1.50
CA ASN A 137 -11.46 17.22 -1.25
C ASN A 137 -12.26 17.45 -2.52
N LYS A 138 -11.67 18.05 -3.56
CA LYS A 138 -12.27 18.14 -4.90
C LYS A 138 -12.51 16.77 -5.51
N VAL A 139 -11.48 15.91 -5.54
CA VAL A 139 -11.59 14.53 -6.05
C VAL A 139 -12.61 13.71 -5.24
N LEU A 140 -12.57 13.83 -3.91
CA LEU A 140 -13.51 13.11 -3.04
C LEU A 140 -14.96 13.53 -3.28
N VAL A 141 -15.24 14.82 -3.43
CA VAL A 141 -16.59 15.31 -3.73
C VAL A 141 -17.07 14.83 -5.10
N ASN A 142 -16.22 14.90 -6.13
CA ASN A 142 -16.55 14.40 -7.48
C ASN A 142 -16.93 12.91 -7.47
N LEU A 143 -16.30 12.12 -6.59
CA LEU A 143 -16.58 10.70 -6.42
C LEU A 143 -17.66 10.40 -5.35
N LYS A 144 -18.41 11.41 -4.90
CA LYS A 144 -19.46 11.30 -3.86
C LYS A 144 -18.96 10.66 -2.55
N LYS A 145 -17.70 10.91 -2.20
CA LYS A 145 -17.00 10.36 -1.04
C LYS A 145 -16.82 11.44 0.05
N LYS A 146 -16.67 11.00 1.30
CA LYS A 146 -16.53 11.88 2.47
C LYS A 146 -15.18 12.61 2.46
N LYS A 147 -15.24 13.94 2.59
CA LYS A 147 -14.06 14.82 2.73
C LYS A 147 -13.15 14.36 3.89
N GLN A 148 -11.85 14.54 3.71
CA GLN A 148 -10.85 14.22 4.72
C GLN A 148 -10.30 15.52 5.33
N LYS A 149 -10.13 15.52 6.67
CA LYS A 149 -9.62 16.68 7.41
C LYS A 149 -8.10 16.73 7.54
N LYS A 150 -7.44 15.57 7.54
CA LYS A 150 -5.99 15.47 7.72
C LYS A 150 -5.32 15.35 6.37
N ASN A 151 -4.27 16.12 6.17
CA ASN A 151 -3.49 16.16 4.93
C ASN A 151 -2.09 15.58 5.10
N GLU A 152 -1.79 15.02 6.27
CA GLU A 152 -0.53 14.34 6.55
C GLU A 152 -0.80 12.98 7.20
N ARG A 153 -0.04 11.97 6.77
CA ARG A 153 -0.08 10.61 7.30
C ARG A 153 1.34 10.07 7.48
N THR A 154 1.60 9.47 8.64
CA THR A 154 2.89 8.86 8.95
C THR A 154 2.74 7.36 9.20
N PHE A 155 3.60 6.58 8.55
CA PHE A 155 3.67 5.12 8.70
C PHE A 155 5.10 4.67 8.93
N GLY A 156 5.27 3.71 9.84
CA GLY A 156 6.53 3.09 10.17
C GLY A 156 6.72 1.76 9.46
N PHE A 157 7.97 1.47 9.09
CA PHE A 157 8.43 0.23 8.50
C PHE A 157 9.62 -0.32 9.27
N ASN A 158 9.70 -1.64 9.36
CA ASN A 158 10.81 -2.33 10.03
C ASN A 158 11.94 -2.73 9.09
N ASP A 159 11.64 -2.77 7.80
CA ASP A 159 12.53 -3.26 6.76
C ASP A 159 12.68 -2.17 5.69
N VAL A 160 13.93 -1.92 5.30
CA VAL A 160 14.30 -0.92 4.29
C VAL A 160 13.83 -1.35 2.91
N ASP A 161 13.78 -2.65 2.62
CA ASP A 161 13.40 -3.16 1.30
C ASP A 161 11.90 -3.08 1.08
N GLN A 162 11.08 -3.47 2.07
CA GLN A 162 9.63 -3.22 2.04
C GLN A 162 9.31 -1.74 1.86
N PHE A 163 10.07 -0.89 2.55
CA PHE A 163 9.92 0.55 2.45
C PHE A 163 10.26 1.09 1.06
N ARG A 164 11.42 0.72 0.50
CA ARG A 164 11.82 1.10 -0.87
C ARG A 164 10.81 0.61 -1.90
N THR A 165 10.38 -0.65 -1.79
CA THR A 165 9.37 -1.23 -2.67
C THR A 165 8.06 -0.43 -2.63
N THR A 166 7.62 -0.02 -1.44
CA THR A 166 6.42 0.81 -1.26
C THR A 166 6.54 2.15 -1.99
N LEU A 167 7.71 2.79 -1.92
CA LEU A 167 7.97 4.05 -2.64
C LEU A 167 7.93 3.85 -4.15
N TYR A 168 8.61 2.82 -4.66
CA TYR A 168 8.60 2.50 -6.09
C TYR A 168 7.19 2.23 -6.61
N GLU A 169 6.38 1.47 -5.87
CA GLU A 169 4.99 1.22 -6.25
C GLU A 169 4.14 2.49 -6.24
N LEU A 170 4.30 3.37 -5.24
CA LEU A 170 3.62 4.67 -5.23
C LEU A 170 4.00 5.54 -6.42
N MET A 171 5.29 5.65 -6.73
CA MET A 171 5.77 6.40 -7.89
C MET A 171 5.24 5.81 -9.20
N ARG A 172 5.30 4.48 -9.36
CA ARG A 172 4.77 3.77 -10.52
C ARG A 172 3.28 4.07 -10.74
N ILE A 173 2.48 4.00 -9.68
CA ILE A 173 1.04 4.26 -9.77
C ILE A 173 0.76 5.73 -10.08
N TYR A 174 1.51 6.65 -9.47
CA TYR A 174 1.40 8.09 -9.74
C TYR A 174 1.72 8.41 -11.21
N ASP A 175 2.79 7.83 -11.75
CA ASP A 175 3.19 8.00 -13.15
C ASP A 175 2.15 7.43 -14.11
N LEU A 176 1.57 6.27 -13.78
CA LEU A 176 0.48 5.69 -14.56
C LEU A 176 -0.73 6.62 -14.60
N LEU A 177 -1.11 7.18 -13.45
CA LEU A 177 -2.21 8.14 -13.36
C LEU A 177 -1.96 9.36 -14.25
N LYS A 178 -0.75 9.94 -14.21
CA LYS A 178 -0.39 11.09 -15.05
C LYS A 178 -0.39 10.76 -16.55
N LYS A 179 0.09 9.58 -16.93
CA LYS A 179 0.05 9.12 -18.33
C LYS A 179 -1.37 8.90 -18.83
N THR A 180 -2.27 8.38 -17.98
CA THR A 180 -3.70 8.23 -18.33
C THR A 180 -4.47 9.54 -18.39
N GLN A 181 -3.91 10.63 -17.88
CA GLN A 181 -4.46 11.99 -17.97
C GLN A 181 -3.98 12.75 -19.21
N LEU A 182 -3.07 12.19 -20.02
CA LEU A 182 -2.73 12.77 -21.32
C LEU A 182 -3.97 12.73 -22.23
N PRO A 183 -4.25 13.80 -23.01
CA PRO A 183 -5.38 13.79 -23.92
C PRO A 183 -5.23 12.61 -24.88
N VAL A 184 -6.24 11.75 -24.92
CA VAL A 184 -6.49 10.92 -26.08
C VAL A 184 -6.77 11.93 -27.20
N GLU A 185 -5.81 12.14 -28.11
CA GLU A 185 -6.18 12.71 -29.40
C GLU A 185 -7.14 11.70 -30.03
N ASP A 186 -8.44 11.97 -29.93
CA ASP A 186 -9.47 11.33 -30.75
C ASP A 186 -9.23 11.73 -32.21
N LYS A 187 -8.20 11.13 -32.80
CA LYS A 187 -8.07 11.00 -34.24
C LYS A 187 -8.29 9.53 -34.54
N PHE A 188 -9.54 9.10 -34.40
CA PHE A 188 -9.98 7.98 -35.22
C PHE A 188 -9.84 8.46 -36.68
N PRO A 189 -9.04 7.79 -37.53
CA PRO A 189 -9.10 8.08 -38.94
C PRO A 189 -10.55 7.83 -39.39
N GLU A 190 -11.15 8.83 -40.03
CA GLU A 190 -12.48 8.69 -40.63
C GLU A 190 -12.48 7.43 -41.50
N PRO A 191 -13.58 6.65 -41.49
CA PRO A 191 -13.69 5.52 -42.38
C PRO A 191 -13.58 6.03 -43.81
N LEU A 192 -12.61 5.50 -44.55
CA LEU A 192 -12.46 5.74 -45.99
C LEU A 192 -13.78 5.32 -46.65
N ILE A 193 -14.52 6.32 -47.16
CA ILE A 193 -15.71 6.13 -48.02
C ILE A 193 -15.24 5.63 -49.39
#